data_AF-A0A7C5NQX8-F1
#
_entry.id   AF-A0A7C5NQX8-F1
#
_cell.length_a   1.000
_cell.length_b   1.000
_cell.length_c   1.000
_cell.angle_alpha   90.00
_cell.angle_beta   90.00
_cell.angle_gamma   90.00
#
_symmetry.space_group_name_H-M   'P 1'
#
loop_
_entity.id
_entity.type
_entity.pdbx_description
1 polymer ?
#
loop_
_entity_poly.entity_id
_entity_poly.type
_entity_poly.pdbx_seq_one_letter_code
_entity_poly.pdbx_strand_id
1 'polypeptide(L)'
;MPEKTTKPEKHEPRTQDSQEEPRIGVYTCYCGGNISDVVDCEQVAKVLAGQPNVIVSRTNMSMCSDAGQAIIEEDIRQHNLNRIVIGACSPFLHEQTFRGTVSRAGLNPYFYHHVGIREQDSWVTHDDPDGATLKAIRLMNAGLAKARLLEPLEPIRLEAKKHALVIGGGVAGLRAALDIADRGLKVTLIEKTPFLGGRMAQLESIFPTDQDARPALHELTEEVLQHSNITVHTSTTVIGKKGYVGDFQIQLRQESRGVSGDPQDIQAAIDACPVEVPDEFNYGLTKRKAIYLRYPGCHPQTAAIDWEHCTLCGECAKINPHIELERKQKIFEVSVGAIVIATGFQPYEPRPGEYGYGEFPEVVTLPEFIRILAMAEDGRELTWNDHPVHNIAMIHCVGSRQVEGIHEPQPDGKVNNYCSRVCCTATLHVTLDLLRRFPGINVFDLYEDIRTYGRGHEEYYKQASLNGVRFLRFEAEKGPSVIEDPRGEHPLVV
;
A
#
# COMPACT_ATOMS: atom_id res chain seq x y z
N MET A 1 23.15 -2.41 34.27
CA MET A 1 23.74 -1.32 33.48
C MET A 1 23.95 -1.84 32.08
N PRO A 2 23.31 -1.28 31.04
CA PRO A 2 23.55 -1.76 29.68
C PRO A 2 24.93 -1.27 29.24
N GLU A 3 25.74 -2.19 28.71
CA GLU A 3 27.04 -1.91 28.12
C GLU A 3 26.90 -0.83 27.05
N LYS A 4 27.66 0.26 27.21
CA LYS A 4 27.83 1.27 26.17
C LYS A 4 28.48 0.58 24.98
N THR A 5 27.69 0.26 23.95
CA THR A 5 28.19 -0.02 22.61
C THR A 5 29.04 1.17 22.18
N THR A 6 30.36 0.99 22.19
CA THR A 6 31.34 1.94 21.68
C THR A 6 31.02 2.20 20.22
N LYS A 7 30.79 3.48 19.88
CA LYS A 7 30.72 3.90 18.47
C LYS A 7 32.02 3.45 17.78
N PRO A 8 31.96 2.85 16.58
CA PRO A 8 33.17 2.51 15.85
C PRO A 8 34.03 3.76 15.68
N GLU A 9 35.33 3.63 15.96
CA GLU A 9 36.30 4.70 15.74
C GLU A 9 36.18 5.21 14.30
N LYS A 10 35.90 6.51 14.16
CA LYS A 10 35.92 7.15 12.85
C LYS A 10 37.38 7.24 12.41
N HIS A 11 37.82 6.33 11.55
CA HIS A 11 39.05 6.54 10.80
C HIS A 11 38.94 7.86 10.04
N GLU A 12 39.94 8.72 10.20
CA GLU A 12 40.05 9.94 9.38
C GLU A 12 40.12 9.55 7.90
N PRO A 13 39.35 10.19 7.01
CA PRO A 13 39.40 9.89 5.59
C PRO A 13 40.83 10.14 5.09
N ARG A 14 41.42 9.18 4.36
CA ARG A 14 42.64 9.47 3.59
C ARG A 14 42.32 10.68 2.69
N THR A 15 43.19 11.69 2.65
CA THR A 15 43.16 12.70 1.58
C THR A 15 43.36 11.95 0.26
N GLN A 16 42.31 11.85 -0.54
CA GLN A 16 42.34 11.08 -1.79
C GLN A 16 42.20 12.03 -2.95
N ASP A 17 43.23 12.04 -3.79
CA ASP A 17 43.27 12.86 -4.98
C ASP A 17 42.73 12.08 -6.20
N SER A 18 41.85 12.75 -6.96
CA SER A 18 41.40 12.27 -8.28
C SER A 18 42.53 12.06 -9.27
N GLN A 19 43.68 12.73 -9.10
CA GLN A 19 44.83 12.69 -10.00
C GLN A 19 45.76 11.50 -9.76
N GLU A 20 45.56 10.72 -8.70
CA GLU A 20 46.34 9.50 -8.47
C GLU A 20 46.03 8.44 -9.54
N GLU A 21 47.05 7.67 -9.94
CA GLU A 21 46.87 6.57 -10.87
C GLU A 21 45.82 5.57 -10.33
N PRO A 22 44.79 5.19 -11.11
CA PRO A 22 43.77 4.27 -10.64
C PRO A 22 44.36 2.90 -10.26
N ARG A 23 43.91 2.40 -9.12
CA ARG A 23 44.21 1.09 -8.53
C ARG A 23 42.87 0.45 -8.15
N ILE A 24 42.37 -0.39 -9.05
CA ILE A 24 40.98 -0.83 -9.05
C ILE A 24 40.88 -2.26 -8.49
N GLY A 25 40.00 -2.45 -7.50
CA GLY A 25 39.52 -3.78 -7.10
C GLY A 25 38.21 -4.10 -7.81
N VAL A 26 38.15 -5.28 -8.44
CA VAL A 26 36.98 -5.77 -9.17
C VAL A 26 36.42 -6.99 -8.47
N TYR A 27 35.12 -6.99 -8.21
CA TYR A 27 34.48 -8.10 -7.52
C TYR A 27 33.24 -8.57 -8.28
N THR A 28 33.21 -9.84 -8.65
CA THR A 28 32.09 -10.46 -9.37
C THR A 28 31.33 -11.40 -8.43
N CYS A 29 30.06 -11.12 -8.18
CA CYS A 29 29.23 -11.89 -7.26
C CYS A 29 28.60 -13.10 -7.95
N TYR A 30 28.54 -14.26 -7.28
CA TYR A 30 27.75 -15.41 -7.75
C TYR A 30 26.25 -15.29 -7.38
N CYS A 31 25.95 -14.59 -6.28
CA CYS A 31 24.61 -14.39 -5.74
C CYS A 31 23.84 -15.70 -5.48
N GLY A 32 24.53 -16.71 -4.94
CA GLY A 32 23.92 -18.00 -4.60
C GLY A 32 23.23 -18.67 -5.78
N GLY A 33 23.85 -18.64 -6.98
CA GLY A 33 23.30 -19.21 -8.21
C GLY A 33 22.59 -18.19 -9.10
N ASN A 34 21.99 -17.14 -8.54
CA ASN A 34 21.21 -16.17 -9.32
C ASN A 34 22.00 -15.49 -10.45
N ILE A 35 23.33 -15.37 -10.30
CA ILE A 35 24.23 -14.90 -11.36
C ILE A 35 25.01 -16.08 -11.93
N SER A 36 25.68 -16.86 -11.07
CA SER A 36 26.62 -17.90 -11.49
C SER A 36 26.01 -19.09 -12.23
N ASP A 37 24.69 -19.31 -12.16
CA ASP A 37 24.03 -20.39 -12.89
C ASP A 37 23.88 -20.07 -14.39
N VAL A 38 24.05 -18.80 -14.78
CA VAL A 38 23.91 -18.33 -16.17
C VAL A 38 25.19 -17.63 -16.66
N VAL A 39 25.83 -16.83 -15.81
CA VAL A 39 27.06 -16.10 -16.14
C VAL A 39 28.26 -16.83 -15.55
N ASP A 40 29.27 -17.13 -16.35
CA ASP A 40 30.56 -17.63 -15.86
C ASP A 40 31.33 -16.50 -15.16
N CYS A 41 31.05 -16.34 -13.87
CA CYS A 41 31.65 -15.31 -13.05
C CYS A 41 33.18 -15.47 -12.91
N GLU A 42 33.72 -16.69 -13.01
CA GLU A 42 35.17 -16.93 -13.01
C GLU A 42 35.80 -16.41 -14.30
N GLN A 43 35.18 -16.68 -15.45
CA GLN A 43 35.62 -16.11 -16.72
C GLN A 43 35.56 -14.58 -16.70
N VAL A 44 34.47 -14.00 -16.18
CA VAL A 44 34.35 -12.54 -16.01
C VAL A 44 35.50 -12.00 -15.16
N ALA A 45 35.74 -12.55 -13.97
CA ALA A 45 36.82 -12.11 -13.09
C ALA A 45 38.21 -12.27 -13.76
N LYS A 46 38.46 -13.41 -14.41
CA LYS A 46 39.71 -13.68 -15.12
C LYS A 46 39.97 -12.67 -16.25
N VAL A 47 38.96 -12.32 -17.03
CA VAL A 47 39.08 -11.32 -18.11
C VAL A 47 39.35 -9.93 -17.54
N LEU A 48 38.69 -9.57 -16.44
CA LEU A 48 38.86 -8.26 -15.81
C LEU A 48 40.20 -8.12 -15.09
N ALA A 49 40.76 -9.21 -14.55
CA ALA A 49 42.09 -9.23 -13.95
C ALA A 49 43.20 -8.78 -14.92
N GLY A 50 43.01 -8.99 -16.23
CA GLY A 50 43.95 -8.56 -17.26
C GLY A 50 43.80 -7.11 -17.73
N GLN A 51 42.83 -6.37 -17.20
CA GLN A 51 42.56 -4.99 -17.64
C GLN A 51 43.52 -3.99 -16.98
N PRO A 52 43.89 -2.89 -17.67
CA PRO A 52 44.72 -1.84 -17.09
C PRO A 52 44.14 -1.32 -15.77
N ASN A 53 45.02 -0.99 -14.81
CA ASN A 53 44.68 -0.47 -13.47
C ASN A 53 43.99 -1.47 -12.52
N VAL A 54 43.62 -2.67 -12.96
CA VAL A 54 43.04 -3.70 -12.08
C VAL A 54 44.14 -4.37 -11.28
N ILE A 55 44.10 -4.21 -9.95
CA ILE A 55 45.09 -4.78 -9.03
C ILE A 55 44.59 -6.11 -8.45
N VAL A 56 43.28 -6.19 -8.21
CA VAL A 56 42.61 -7.36 -7.67
C VAL A 56 41.35 -7.62 -8.48
N SER A 57 41.14 -8.89 -8.87
CA SER A 57 39.84 -9.35 -9.35
C SER A 57 39.46 -10.63 -8.63
N ARG A 58 38.30 -10.64 -7.97
CA ARG A 58 37.83 -11.78 -7.17
C ARG A 58 36.38 -12.11 -7.46
N THR A 59 36.03 -13.34 -7.16
CA THR A 59 34.67 -13.82 -7.07
C THR A 59 34.30 -14.14 -5.62
N ASN A 60 33.02 -14.10 -5.30
CA ASN A 60 32.50 -14.61 -4.03
C ASN A 60 31.04 -15.03 -4.18
N MET A 61 30.61 -15.97 -3.34
CA MET A 61 29.22 -16.42 -3.27
C MET A 61 28.24 -15.26 -3.03
N SER A 62 28.58 -14.35 -2.12
CA SER A 62 27.71 -13.23 -1.73
C SER A 62 28.54 -12.01 -1.35
N MET A 63 28.82 -11.12 -2.30
CA MET A 63 29.59 -9.91 -2.06
C MET A 63 28.95 -8.97 -1.02
N CYS A 64 27.61 -8.95 -0.91
CA CYS A 64 26.91 -8.12 0.08
C CYS A 64 26.91 -8.70 1.50
N SER A 65 27.32 -9.95 1.69
CA SER A 65 27.45 -10.56 3.03
C SER A 65 28.60 -9.93 3.81
N ASP A 66 28.62 -10.10 5.13
CA ASP A 66 29.71 -9.60 5.98
C ASP A 66 31.08 -10.14 5.52
N ALA A 67 31.15 -11.42 5.13
CA ALA A 67 32.36 -12.03 4.60
C ALA A 67 32.78 -11.42 3.25
N GLY A 68 31.82 -11.17 2.35
CA GLY A 68 32.08 -10.52 1.07
C GLY A 68 32.54 -9.06 1.22
N GLN A 69 31.91 -8.32 2.14
CA GLN A 69 32.29 -6.96 2.48
C GLN A 69 33.68 -6.90 3.12
N ALA A 70 34.02 -7.83 4.02
CA ALA A 70 35.32 -7.91 4.66
C ALA A 70 36.46 -8.14 3.64
N ILE A 71 36.23 -8.94 2.60
CA ILE A 71 37.21 -9.13 1.50
C ILE A 71 37.49 -7.79 0.82
N ILE A 72 36.45 -7.03 0.46
CA ILE A 72 36.62 -5.72 -0.18
C ILE A 72 37.41 -4.78 0.74
N GLU A 73 37.04 -4.71 2.02
CA GLU A 73 37.71 -3.83 2.97
C GLU A 73 39.19 -4.19 3.16
N GLU A 74 39.50 -5.48 3.24
CA GLU A 74 40.86 -5.96 3.40
C GLU A 74 41.70 -5.67 2.15
N ASP A 75 41.17 -5.97 0.97
CA ASP A 75 41.86 -5.71 -0.29
C ASP A 75 42.11 -4.20 -0.49
N ILE A 76 41.18 -3.32 -0.08
CA ILE A 76 41.38 -1.86 -0.09
C ILE A 76 42.62 -1.47 0.73
N ARG A 77 42.74 -2.02 1.95
CA ARG A 77 43.85 -1.72 2.87
C ARG A 77 45.17 -2.33 2.39
N GLN A 78 45.16 -3.62 2.05
CA GLN A 78 46.37 -4.37 1.69
C GLN A 78 46.96 -3.91 0.35
N HIS A 79 46.11 -3.68 -0.64
CA HIS A 79 46.55 -3.38 -2.00
C HIS A 79 46.55 -1.89 -2.33
N ASN A 80 46.21 -1.04 -1.35
CA ASN A 80 46.05 0.41 -1.52
C ASN A 80 45.15 0.71 -2.73
N LEU A 81 43.96 0.09 -2.75
CA LEU A 81 42.99 0.34 -3.81
C LEU A 81 42.40 1.74 -3.62
N ASN A 82 42.24 2.47 -4.72
CA ASN A 82 41.62 3.79 -4.72
C ASN A 82 40.34 3.83 -5.57
N ARG A 83 39.92 2.72 -6.19
CA ARG A 83 38.64 2.57 -6.89
C ARG A 83 38.10 1.15 -6.72
N ILE A 84 36.78 1.00 -6.70
CA ILE A 84 36.11 -0.31 -6.56
C ILE A 84 35.04 -0.47 -7.63
N VAL A 85 35.01 -1.63 -8.28
CA VAL A 85 33.95 -2.05 -9.21
C VAL A 85 33.35 -3.35 -8.74
N ILE A 86 32.02 -3.39 -8.60
CA ILE A 86 31.30 -4.60 -8.18
C ILE A 86 30.29 -4.98 -9.26
N GLY A 87 30.41 -6.19 -9.78
CA GLY A 87 29.44 -6.86 -10.65
C GLY A 87 28.50 -7.72 -9.82
N ALA A 88 27.27 -7.27 -9.62
CA ALA A 88 26.30 -8.00 -8.80
C ALA A 88 24.84 -7.68 -9.21
N CYS A 89 24.00 -7.41 -8.21
CA CYS A 89 22.61 -6.99 -8.36
C CYS A 89 22.46 -5.53 -8.81
N SER A 90 21.22 -5.03 -8.83
CA SER A 90 20.93 -3.62 -9.11
C SER A 90 21.55 -2.67 -8.07
N PRO A 91 22.08 -1.50 -8.50
CA PRO A 91 22.46 -0.43 -7.58
C PRO A 91 21.33 0.03 -6.67
N PHE A 92 20.07 -0.06 -7.13
CA PHE A 92 18.91 0.29 -6.31
C PHE A 92 18.84 -0.51 -5.00
N LEU A 93 19.37 -1.72 -4.98
CA LEU A 93 19.32 -2.61 -3.82
C LEU A 93 20.49 -2.42 -2.86
N HIS A 94 21.74 -2.43 -3.36
CA HIS A 94 22.93 -2.51 -2.51
C HIS A 94 23.95 -1.38 -2.72
N GLU A 95 23.63 -0.30 -3.43
CA GLU A 95 24.55 0.83 -3.56
C GLU A 95 24.96 1.41 -2.19
N GLN A 96 24.00 1.65 -1.28
CA GLN A 96 24.34 2.17 0.05
C GLN A 96 25.13 1.17 0.90
N THR A 97 24.87 -0.13 0.74
CA THR A 97 25.63 -1.20 1.41
C THR A 97 27.11 -1.09 1.03
N PHE A 98 27.43 -1.09 -0.26
CA PHE A 98 28.81 -1.07 -0.72
C PHE A 98 29.49 0.29 -0.56
N ARG A 99 28.76 1.40 -0.66
CA ARG A 99 29.27 2.73 -0.26
C ARG A 99 29.68 2.73 1.21
N GLY A 100 28.89 2.10 2.07
CA GLY A 100 29.22 1.87 3.47
C GLY A 100 30.48 1.01 3.64
N THR A 101 30.59 -0.09 2.89
CA THR A 101 31.78 -0.98 2.90
C THR A 101 33.06 -0.22 2.56
N VAL A 102 33.11 0.47 1.41
CA VAL A 102 34.31 1.19 1.00
C VAL A 102 34.65 2.34 1.96
N SER A 103 33.63 3.00 2.52
CA SER A 103 33.81 4.05 3.53
C SER A 103 34.44 3.53 4.82
N ARG A 104 34.05 2.34 5.30
CA ARG A 104 34.67 1.71 6.49
C ARG A 104 36.13 1.32 6.26
N ALA A 105 36.53 1.11 5.02
CA ALA A 105 37.93 0.89 4.64
C ALA A 105 38.72 2.20 4.44
N GLY A 106 38.10 3.36 4.63
CA GLY A 106 38.73 4.68 4.46
C GLY A 106 38.72 5.20 3.01
N LEU A 107 37.96 4.58 2.10
CA LEU A 107 37.79 5.02 0.73
C LEU A 107 36.56 5.93 0.57
N ASN A 108 36.68 7.01 -0.20
CA ASN A 108 35.55 7.87 -0.51
C ASN A 108 34.39 7.05 -1.14
N PRO A 109 33.14 7.17 -0.66
CA PRO A 109 32.02 6.35 -1.13
C PRO A 109 31.70 6.52 -2.61
N TYR A 110 32.20 7.56 -3.26
CA TYR A 110 31.99 7.83 -4.69
C TYR A 110 33.13 7.29 -5.57
N PHE A 111 34.20 6.73 -4.99
CA PHE A 111 35.18 5.89 -5.70
C PHE A 111 34.76 4.44 -5.84
N TYR A 112 33.46 4.25 -6.04
CA TYR A 112 32.82 2.97 -6.18
C TYR A 112 31.86 3.02 -7.38
N HIS A 113 31.84 1.95 -8.16
CA HIS A 113 30.87 1.76 -9.23
C HIS A 113 30.22 0.37 -9.19
N HIS A 114 28.91 0.35 -9.30
CA HIS A 114 28.09 -0.86 -9.32
C HIS A 114 27.67 -1.19 -10.76
N VAL A 115 27.90 -2.42 -11.16
CA VAL A 115 27.45 -2.98 -12.44
C VAL A 115 26.42 -4.06 -12.14
N GLY A 116 25.19 -3.88 -12.64
CA GLY A 116 24.13 -4.87 -12.50
C GLY A 116 24.29 -5.98 -13.54
N ILE A 117 24.76 -7.15 -13.13
CA ILE A 117 24.86 -8.36 -13.96
C ILE A 117 23.85 -9.44 -13.57
N ARG A 118 22.93 -9.12 -12.64
CA ARG A 118 21.80 -9.98 -12.27
C ARG A 118 20.51 -9.58 -12.99
N GLU A 119 19.87 -8.49 -12.54
CA GLU A 119 18.60 -8.01 -13.10
C GLU A 119 18.70 -7.59 -14.57
N GLN A 120 19.89 -7.14 -15.01
CA GLN A 120 20.13 -6.66 -16.38
C GLN A 120 20.84 -7.70 -17.25
N ASP A 121 21.17 -8.87 -16.71
CA ASP A 121 21.86 -9.92 -17.45
C ASP A 121 21.36 -11.30 -17.04
N SER A 122 21.94 -11.97 -16.02
CA SER A 122 21.66 -13.38 -15.73
C SER A 122 20.18 -13.75 -15.61
N TRP A 123 19.33 -12.89 -15.03
CA TRP A 123 17.89 -13.15 -14.87
C TRP A 123 17.09 -13.05 -16.18
N VAL A 124 17.65 -12.44 -17.22
CA VAL A 124 16.95 -12.16 -18.48
C VAL A 124 17.63 -12.80 -19.71
N THR A 125 18.69 -13.59 -19.50
CA THR A 125 19.47 -14.27 -20.56
C THR A 125 19.77 -15.74 -20.23
N HIS A 126 18.89 -16.40 -19.47
CA HIS A 126 19.07 -17.78 -19.01
C HIS A 126 19.17 -18.82 -20.14
N ASP A 127 18.67 -18.49 -21.33
CA ASP A 127 18.68 -19.32 -22.54
C ASP A 127 19.99 -19.19 -23.36
N ASP A 128 20.85 -18.22 -23.05
CA ASP A 128 22.14 -18.00 -23.72
C ASP A 128 23.27 -17.68 -22.70
N PRO A 129 23.79 -18.69 -21.97
CA PRO A 129 24.84 -18.49 -20.97
C PRO A 129 26.15 -17.88 -21.53
N ASP A 130 26.52 -18.24 -22.76
CA ASP A 130 27.71 -17.70 -23.42
C ASP A 130 27.53 -16.21 -23.74
N GLY A 131 26.37 -15.85 -24.31
CA GLY A 131 26.00 -14.46 -24.57
C GLY A 131 25.86 -13.63 -23.29
N ALA A 132 25.28 -14.21 -22.23
CA ALA A 132 25.19 -13.60 -20.91
C ALA A 132 26.59 -13.31 -20.35
N THR A 133 27.50 -14.28 -20.42
CA THR A 133 28.87 -14.09 -19.94
C THR A 133 29.63 -13.00 -20.72
N LEU A 134 29.50 -12.98 -22.04
CA LEU A 134 30.07 -11.92 -22.87
C LEU A 134 29.47 -10.55 -22.57
N LYS A 135 28.16 -10.48 -22.30
CA LYS A 135 27.48 -9.26 -21.89
C LYS A 135 27.95 -8.78 -20.52
N ALA A 136 28.07 -9.65 -19.53
CA ALA A 136 28.62 -9.34 -18.21
C ALA A 136 30.05 -8.77 -18.32
N ILE A 137 30.92 -9.38 -19.13
CA ILE A 137 32.27 -8.85 -19.40
C ILE A 137 32.20 -7.44 -19.98
N ARG A 138 31.31 -7.17 -20.96
CA ARG A 138 31.16 -5.84 -21.57
C ARG A 138 30.66 -4.81 -20.57
N LEU A 139 29.64 -5.15 -19.78
CA LEU A 139 29.07 -4.28 -18.75
C LEU A 139 30.14 -3.95 -17.68
N MET A 140 30.90 -4.95 -17.25
CA MET A 140 31.96 -4.76 -16.26
C MET A 140 33.12 -3.92 -16.80
N ASN A 141 33.50 -4.09 -18.07
CA ASN A 141 34.50 -3.23 -18.72
C ASN A 141 34.04 -1.78 -18.85
N ALA A 142 32.75 -1.55 -19.16
CA ALA A 142 32.18 -0.20 -19.15
C ALA A 142 32.22 0.39 -17.73
N GLY A 143 31.92 -0.42 -16.72
CA GLY A 143 32.03 -0.02 -15.31
C GLY A 143 33.45 0.33 -14.89
N LEU A 144 34.45 -0.45 -15.32
CA LEU A 144 35.87 -0.16 -15.14
C LEU A 144 36.27 1.16 -15.80
N ALA A 145 35.85 1.39 -17.05
CA ALA A 145 36.14 2.63 -17.76
C ALA A 145 35.60 3.85 -17.00
N LYS A 146 34.38 3.76 -16.47
CA LYS A 146 33.82 4.82 -15.62
C LYS A 146 34.58 4.96 -14.30
N ALA A 147 34.94 3.86 -13.65
CA ALA A 147 35.63 3.86 -12.36
C ALA A 147 36.97 4.60 -12.40
N ARG A 148 37.71 4.51 -13.52
CA ARG A 148 38.96 5.25 -13.75
C ARG A 148 38.78 6.77 -13.69
N LEU A 149 37.59 7.27 -14.04
CA LEU A 149 37.27 8.70 -14.13
C LEU A 149 36.46 9.20 -12.93
N LEU A 150 36.20 8.36 -11.92
CA LEU A 150 35.50 8.81 -10.72
C LEU A 150 36.36 9.82 -9.96
N GLU A 151 35.66 10.78 -9.39
CA GLU A 151 36.18 11.83 -8.51
C GLU A 151 35.60 11.65 -7.11
N PRO A 152 36.33 12.06 -6.06
CA PRO A 152 35.82 12.01 -4.71
C PRO A 152 34.75 13.09 -4.54
N LEU A 153 33.58 12.72 -4.01
CA LEU A 153 32.54 13.69 -3.69
C LEU A 153 32.28 13.72 -2.18
N GLU A 154 31.76 14.85 -1.72
CA GLU A 154 31.31 15.02 -0.35
C GLU A 154 29.78 14.86 -0.27
N PRO A 155 29.26 13.99 0.62
CA PRO A 155 27.84 13.89 0.84
C PRO A 155 27.27 15.23 1.35
N ILE A 156 26.29 15.77 0.62
CA ILE A 156 25.56 16.95 1.05
C ILE A 156 24.76 16.58 2.32
N ARG A 157 25.03 17.27 3.43
CA ARG A 157 24.28 17.09 4.69
C ARG A 157 23.25 18.19 4.82
N LEU A 158 22.00 17.78 4.97
CA LEU A 158 20.85 18.67 5.08
C LEU A 158 20.14 18.37 6.40
N GLU A 159 19.71 19.42 7.10
CA GLU A 159 18.92 19.26 8.32
C GLU A 159 17.49 18.92 7.95
N ALA A 160 16.98 17.79 8.47
CA ALA A 160 15.61 17.37 8.21
C ALA A 160 14.63 18.06 9.16
N LYS A 161 13.52 18.58 8.61
CA LYS A 161 12.42 19.13 9.39
C LYS A 161 11.77 18.06 10.26
N LYS A 162 11.63 18.35 11.56
CA LYS A 162 10.99 17.47 12.57
C LYS A 162 9.46 17.52 12.52
N HIS A 163 8.90 17.37 11.32
CA HIS A 163 7.47 17.42 11.03
C HIS A 163 7.16 16.46 9.90
N ALA A 164 6.16 15.60 10.06
CA ALA A 164 5.66 14.71 9.02
C ALA A 164 4.28 15.14 8.50
N LEU A 165 4.02 14.91 7.21
CA LEU A 165 2.69 14.95 6.62
C LEU A 165 2.15 13.53 6.50
N VAL A 166 0.94 13.28 6.97
CA VAL A 166 0.20 12.03 6.72
C VAL A 166 -0.98 12.32 5.80
N ILE A 167 -1.05 11.62 4.67
CA ILE A 167 -2.09 11.81 3.65
C ILE A 167 -3.08 10.63 3.71
N GLY A 168 -4.29 10.88 4.21
CA GLY A 168 -5.36 9.90 4.38
C GLY A 168 -5.70 9.69 5.86
N GLY A 169 -6.96 9.91 6.23
CA GLY A 169 -7.49 9.80 7.59
C GLY A 169 -8.18 8.46 7.88
N GLY A 170 -7.78 7.38 7.21
CA GLY A 170 -8.19 6.01 7.56
C GLY A 170 -7.32 5.42 8.67
N VAL A 171 -7.63 4.20 9.13
CA VAL A 171 -6.92 3.51 10.23
C VAL A 171 -5.40 3.53 10.10
N ALA A 172 -4.86 3.33 8.88
CA ALA A 172 -3.42 3.36 8.63
C ALA A 172 -2.81 4.75 8.85
N GLY A 173 -3.47 5.80 8.39
CA GLY A 173 -3.00 7.18 8.56
C GLY A 173 -3.15 7.68 9.99
N LEU A 174 -4.27 7.35 10.65
CA LEU A 174 -4.48 7.65 12.07
C LEU A 174 -3.38 7.00 12.93
N ARG A 175 -3.11 5.71 12.72
CA ARG A 175 -2.05 5.00 13.46
C ARG A 175 -0.67 5.57 13.18
N ALA A 176 -0.35 5.85 11.90
CA ALA A 176 0.93 6.44 11.53
C ALA A 176 1.13 7.82 12.16
N ALA A 177 0.09 8.65 12.20
CA ALA A 177 0.16 9.97 12.84
C ALA A 177 0.43 9.86 14.34
N LEU A 178 -0.28 8.98 15.04
CA LEU A 178 -0.08 8.74 16.46
C LEU A 178 1.35 8.22 16.76
N ASP A 179 1.80 7.19 16.05
CA ASP A 179 3.13 6.60 16.25
C ASP A 179 4.29 7.60 16.00
N ILE A 180 4.12 8.51 15.03
CA ILE A 180 5.11 9.56 14.74
C ILE A 180 5.07 10.62 15.85
N ALA A 181 3.88 11.00 16.29
CA ALA A 181 3.68 12.04 17.29
C ALA A 181 4.18 11.63 18.69
N ASP A 182 3.98 10.35 19.06
CA ASP A 182 4.50 9.74 20.29
C ASP A 182 6.04 9.75 20.36
N ARG A 183 6.69 9.81 19.20
CA ARG A 183 8.16 9.96 19.09
C ARG A 183 8.61 11.43 19.15
N GLY A 184 7.71 12.35 19.46
CA GLY A 184 7.99 13.77 19.66
C GLY A 184 8.09 14.60 18.37
N LEU A 185 7.62 14.07 17.24
CA LEU A 185 7.60 14.79 15.96
C LEU A 185 6.24 15.44 15.74
N LYS A 186 6.23 16.62 15.10
CA LYS A 186 4.96 17.23 14.67
C LYS A 186 4.35 16.44 13.53
N VAL A 187 3.02 16.38 13.46
CA VAL A 187 2.29 15.73 12.38
C VAL A 187 1.18 16.63 11.88
N THR A 188 1.13 16.82 10.57
CA THR A 188 -0.08 17.29 9.90
C THR A 188 -0.74 16.08 9.25
N LEU A 189 -1.97 15.74 9.65
CA LEU A 189 -2.78 14.71 9.01
C LEU A 189 -3.83 15.38 8.15
N ILE A 190 -3.93 14.99 6.88
CA ILE A 190 -4.97 15.48 5.97
C ILE A 190 -5.88 14.35 5.52
N GLU A 191 -7.16 14.65 5.37
CA GLU A 191 -8.18 13.73 4.86
C GLU A 191 -8.96 14.41 3.74
N LYS A 192 -9.10 13.71 2.60
CA LYS A 192 -9.76 14.25 1.40
C LYS A 192 -11.25 14.52 1.68
N THR A 193 -11.92 13.59 2.34
CA THR A 193 -13.34 13.69 2.65
C THR A 193 -13.56 14.58 3.89
N PRO A 194 -14.80 15.00 4.18
CA PRO A 194 -15.08 15.74 5.40
C PRO A 194 -14.94 14.90 6.68
N PHE A 195 -14.75 13.57 6.59
CA PHE A 195 -14.83 12.69 7.75
C PHE A 195 -13.65 11.72 7.82
N LEU A 196 -13.10 11.53 9.01
CA LEU A 196 -12.10 10.50 9.28
C LEU A 196 -12.75 9.10 9.25
N GLY A 197 -11.89 8.08 9.18
CA GLY A 197 -12.25 6.68 9.42
C GLY A 197 -12.01 5.75 8.24
N GLY A 198 -12.02 6.27 7.01
CA GLY A 198 -11.77 5.50 5.80
C GLY A 198 -12.74 4.32 5.65
N ARG A 199 -12.26 3.19 5.10
CA ARG A 199 -13.07 1.98 4.86
C ARG A 199 -13.44 1.22 6.12
N MET A 200 -12.62 1.31 7.18
CA MET A 200 -12.89 0.61 8.45
C MET A 200 -14.20 1.07 9.08
N ALA A 201 -14.59 2.34 8.89
CA ALA A 201 -15.85 2.87 9.38
C ALA A 201 -17.09 2.17 8.78
N GLN A 202 -16.97 1.56 7.59
CA GLN A 202 -18.05 0.86 6.90
C GLN A 202 -18.29 -0.57 7.43
N LEU A 203 -17.37 -1.08 8.25
CA LEU A 203 -17.44 -2.41 8.84
C LEU A 203 -18.21 -2.37 10.17
N GLU A 204 -18.86 -3.48 10.51
CA GLU A 204 -19.48 -3.69 11.83
C GLU A 204 -18.46 -4.23 12.83
N SER A 205 -17.76 -5.30 12.46
CA SER A 205 -16.70 -5.95 13.23
C SER A 205 -15.45 -6.20 12.38
N ILE A 206 -14.31 -6.46 13.04
CA ILE A 206 -13.03 -6.77 12.40
C ILE A 206 -12.54 -8.17 12.77
N PHE A 207 -12.07 -8.93 11.77
CA PHE A 207 -11.35 -10.18 12.00
C PHE A 207 -9.86 -9.92 12.31
N PRO A 208 -9.18 -10.82 13.04
CA PRO A 208 -9.67 -12.08 13.60
C PRO A 208 -10.17 -11.97 15.05
N THR A 209 -10.34 -10.76 15.57
CA THR A 209 -10.68 -10.53 16.99
C THR A 209 -12.18 -10.40 17.24
N ASP A 210 -12.98 -10.28 16.18
CA ASP A 210 -14.41 -9.97 16.20
C ASP A 210 -14.75 -8.70 17.00
N GLN A 211 -13.77 -7.79 17.16
CA GLN A 211 -13.99 -6.51 17.82
C GLN A 211 -14.86 -5.60 16.96
N ASP A 212 -15.71 -4.80 17.59
CA ASP A 212 -16.52 -3.81 16.88
C ASP A 212 -15.61 -2.77 16.21
N ALA A 213 -15.77 -2.60 14.90
CA ALA A 213 -14.86 -1.80 14.08
C ALA A 213 -14.96 -0.31 14.41
N ARG A 214 -16.18 0.22 14.58
CA ARG A 214 -16.41 1.64 14.82
C ARG A 214 -15.95 2.10 16.21
N PRO A 215 -16.21 1.38 17.32
CA PRO A 215 -15.62 1.70 18.62
C PRO A 215 -14.09 1.71 18.60
N ALA A 216 -13.45 0.67 18.05
CA ALA A 216 -11.98 0.62 17.96
C ALA A 216 -11.40 1.77 17.12
N LEU A 217 -12.08 2.15 16.04
CA LEU A 217 -11.71 3.29 15.21
C LEU A 217 -11.92 4.63 15.95
N HIS A 218 -12.98 4.74 16.74
CA HIS A 218 -13.29 5.91 17.53
C HIS A 218 -12.22 6.15 18.61
N GLU A 219 -11.82 5.11 19.33
CA GLU A 219 -10.73 5.18 20.32
C GLU A 219 -9.44 5.73 19.69
N LEU A 220 -9.00 5.15 18.58
CA LEU A 220 -7.81 5.64 17.86
C LEU A 220 -7.97 7.08 17.35
N THR A 221 -9.17 7.46 16.91
CA THR A 221 -9.46 8.82 16.45
C THR A 221 -9.35 9.82 17.59
N GLU A 222 -9.89 9.50 18.77
CA GLU A 222 -9.78 10.34 19.97
C GLU A 222 -8.33 10.52 20.42
N GLU A 223 -7.54 9.44 20.44
CA GLU A 223 -6.10 9.53 20.75
C GLU A 223 -5.38 10.50 19.81
N VAL A 224 -5.66 10.43 18.51
CA VAL A 224 -5.07 11.31 17.50
C VAL A 224 -5.47 12.77 17.70
N LEU A 225 -6.74 13.04 18.01
CA LEU A 225 -7.26 14.40 18.17
C LEU A 225 -6.80 15.07 19.47
N GLN A 226 -6.61 14.28 20.52
CA GLN A 226 -6.12 14.76 21.81
C GLN A 226 -4.60 14.95 21.83
N HIS A 227 -3.88 14.39 20.86
CA HIS A 227 -2.42 14.48 20.80
C HIS A 227 -1.94 15.87 20.32
N SER A 228 -1.28 16.62 21.21
CA SER A 228 -0.85 18.01 20.97
C SER A 228 0.11 18.24 19.79
N ASN A 229 0.88 17.22 19.40
CA ASN A 229 1.74 17.28 18.21
C ASN A 229 1.02 17.01 16.88
N ILE A 230 -0.26 16.64 16.89
CA ILE A 230 -1.02 16.31 15.67
C ILE A 230 -1.97 17.45 15.34
N THR A 231 -2.00 17.85 14.07
CA THR A 231 -3.00 18.76 13.53
C THR A 231 -3.73 18.07 12.38
N VAL A 232 -5.05 17.94 12.51
CA VAL A 232 -5.91 17.27 11.52
C VAL A 232 -6.61 18.30 10.64
N HIS A 233 -6.60 18.08 9.32
CA HIS A 233 -7.39 18.84 8.36
C HIS A 233 -8.23 17.90 7.49
N THR A 234 -9.55 17.88 7.72
CA THR A 234 -10.50 17.21 6.80
C THR A 234 -10.79 18.10 5.59
N SER A 235 -11.46 17.55 4.58
CA SER A 235 -11.78 18.26 3.33
C SER A 235 -10.55 18.87 2.67
N THR A 236 -9.39 18.20 2.79
CA THR A 236 -8.08 18.76 2.44
C THR A 236 -7.32 17.84 1.49
N THR A 237 -6.85 18.40 0.37
CA THR A 237 -6.11 17.68 -0.67
C THR A 237 -4.77 18.35 -0.97
N VAL A 238 -3.77 17.56 -1.36
CA VAL A 238 -2.50 18.09 -1.90
C VAL A 238 -2.74 18.62 -3.31
N ILE A 239 -2.28 19.85 -3.58
CA ILE A 239 -2.36 20.49 -4.90
C ILE A 239 -0.98 20.83 -5.49
N GLY A 240 0.09 20.75 -4.69
CA GLY A 240 1.44 21.01 -5.15
C GLY A 240 2.51 20.49 -4.19
N LYS A 241 3.68 20.16 -4.73
CA LYS A 241 4.85 19.70 -3.99
C LYS A 241 6.12 20.31 -4.58
N LYS A 242 7.01 20.78 -3.71
CA LYS A 242 8.41 21.14 -4.02
C LYS A 242 9.35 20.61 -2.94
N GLY A 243 10.65 20.70 -3.18
CA GLY A 243 11.68 20.29 -2.23
C GLY A 243 12.13 18.84 -2.36
N TYR A 244 12.80 18.34 -1.33
CA TYR A 244 13.50 17.05 -1.31
C TYR A 244 13.38 16.38 0.06
N VAL A 245 13.91 15.16 0.20
CA VAL A 245 13.85 14.42 1.48
C VAL A 245 14.43 15.23 2.63
N GLY A 246 13.66 15.43 3.70
CA GLY A 246 14.03 16.29 4.83
C GLY A 246 13.53 17.74 4.73
N ASP A 247 13.17 18.24 3.55
CA ASP A 247 12.60 19.58 3.37
C ASP A 247 11.63 19.62 2.17
N PHE A 248 10.41 19.16 2.39
CA PHE A 248 9.30 19.27 1.45
C PHE A 248 8.45 20.49 1.78
N GLN A 249 8.06 21.22 0.72
CA GLN A 249 7.04 22.27 0.76
C GLN A 249 5.80 21.73 0.07
N ILE A 250 4.72 21.51 0.83
CA ILE A 250 3.48 20.90 0.34
C ILE A 250 2.37 21.94 0.37
N GLN A 251 1.80 22.20 -0.81
CA GLN A 251 0.65 23.08 -0.96
C GLN A 251 -0.63 22.27 -0.80
N LEU A 252 -1.47 22.71 0.13
CA LEU A 252 -2.72 22.08 0.50
C LEU A 252 -3.89 23.00 0.14
N ARG A 253 -4.99 22.40 -0.33
CA ARG A 253 -6.28 23.06 -0.52
C ARG A 253 -7.29 22.41 0.42
N GLN A 254 -7.85 23.21 1.32
CA GLN A 254 -8.93 22.83 2.21
C GLN A 254 -10.24 23.49 1.76
N GLU A 255 -11.27 22.69 1.56
CA GLU A 255 -12.63 23.16 1.28
C GLU A 255 -13.41 23.34 2.58
N SER A 256 -14.27 24.36 2.62
CA SER A 256 -15.23 24.54 3.71
C SER A 256 -16.11 23.29 3.86
N ARG A 257 -16.44 22.91 5.09
CA ARG A 257 -17.46 21.89 5.36
C ARG A 257 -18.88 22.42 5.17
N GLY A 258 -19.05 23.75 5.12
CA GLY A 258 -20.36 24.41 5.08
C GLY A 258 -21.10 24.47 6.42
N VAL A 259 -20.47 24.01 7.51
CA VAL A 259 -21.04 24.05 8.87
C VAL A 259 -19.96 24.55 9.85
N SER A 260 -20.26 25.59 10.62
CA SER A 260 -19.33 26.23 11.57
C SER A 260 -19.88 26.19 13.00
N GLY A 261 -19.36 25.30 13.86
CA GLY A 261 -19.70 25.27 15.29
C GLY A 261 -20.45 24.02 15.75
N ASP A 262 -21.08 24.12 16.92
CA ASP A 262 -21.71 22.99 17.63
C ASP A 262 -23.14 22.73 17.09
N PRO A 263 -23.45 21.51 16.62
CA PRO A 263 -24.69 21.16 15.96
C PRO A 263 -25.90 21.06 16.92
N GLN A 264 -26.50 22.19 17.28
CA GLN A 264 -27.91 22.16 17.69
C GLN A 264 -28.78 21.90 16.44
N ASP A 265 -29.81 21.05 16.56
CA ASP A 265 -30.81 20.79 15.51
C ASP A 265 -30.25 20.33 14.14
N ILE A 266 -29.07 19.71 14.11
CA ILE A 266 -28.45 19.31 12.84
C ILE A 266 -29.26 18.26 12.08
N GLN A 267 -29.91 17.35 12.80
CA GLN A 267 -30.78 16.35 12.17
C GLN A 267 -31.97 17.03 11.47
N ALA A 268 -32.59 18.02 12.12
CA ALA A 268 -33.69 18.78 11.52
C ALA A 268 -33.23 19.56 10.27
N ALA A 269 -31.99 20.08 10.28
CA ALA A 269 -31.42 20.74 9.10
C ALA A 269 -31.12 19.75 7.96
N ILE A 270 -30.71 18.52 8.28
CA ILE A 270 -30.55 17.43 7.32
C ILE A 270 -31.91 17.06 6.71
N ASP A 271 -32.92 16.83 7.54
CA ASP A 271 -34.27 16.43 7.12
C ASP A 271 -34.94 17.50 6.24
N ALA A 272 -34.66 18.79 6.49
CA ALA A 272 -35.15 19.91 5.69
C ALA A 272 -34.52 20.00 4.29
N CYS A 273 -33.41 19.30 4.02
CA CYS A 273 -32.75 19.35 2.72
C CYS A 273 -33.59 18.60 1.65
N PRO A 274 -33.98 19.25 0.54
CA PRO A 274 -34.79 18.62 -0.49
C PRO A 274 -33.98 17.73 -1.45
N VAL A 275 -32.65 17.79 -1.40
CA VAL A 275 -31.77 17.06 -2.32
C VAL A 275 -31.49 15.67 -1.77
N GLU A 276 -31.66 14.65 -2.61
CA GLU A 276 -31.29 13.27 -2.31
C GLU A 276 -30.20 12.79 -3.25
N VAL A 277 -29.19 12.10 -2.70
CA VAL A 277 -28.07 11.53 -3.43
C VAL A 277 -27.83 10.09 -2.96
N PRO A 278 -27.30 9.20 -3.81
CA PRO A 278 -26.88 7.87 -3.38
C PRO A 278 -25.87 7.97 -2.22
N ASP A 279 -26.05 7.15 -1.18
CA ASP A 279 -25.18 7.15 -0.02
C ASP A 279 -23.91 6.31 -0.26
N GLU A 280 -22.78 6.98 -0.44
CA GLU A 280 -21.50 6.32 -0.72
C GLU A 280 -20.97 5.51 0.48
N PHE A 281 -21.43 5.79 1.70
CA PHE A 281 -21.11 4.96 2.86
C PHE A 281 -21.78 3.59 2.78
N ASN A 282 -22.99 3.54 2.23
CA ASN A 282 -23.77 2.33 1.99
C ASN A 282 -23.72 1.86 0.53
N TYR A 283 -22.70 2.25 -0.24
CA TYR A 283 -22.51 1.82 -1.64
C TYR A 283 -23.74 2.08 -2.54
N GLY A 284 -24.50 3.16 -2.27
CA GLY A 284 -25.70 3.51 -3.03
C GLY A 284 -26.95 2.70 -2.71
N LEU A 285 -26.89 1.76 -1.77
CA LEU A 285 -28.05 0.97 -1.31
C LEU A 285 -29.13 1.83 -0.64
N THR A 286 -28.73 2.97 -0.08
CA THR A 286 -29.62 3.98 0.50
C THR A 286 -29.37 5.34 -0.13
N LYS A 287 -30.23 6.30 0.20
CA LYS A 287 -30.04 7.71 -0.15
C LYS A 287 -29.70 8.51 1.09
N ARG A 288 -28.86 9.53 0.93
CA ARG A 288 -28.60 10.58 1.93
C ARG A 288 -28.97 11.95 1.37
N LYS A 289 -28.95 12.97 2.23
CA LYS A 289 -29.15 14.36 1.82
C LYS A 289 -27.84 15.04 1.44
N ALA A 290 -27.90 16.22 0.80
CA ALA A 290 -26.71 16.98 0.43
C ALA A 290 -25.95 17.56 1.63
N ILE A 291 -26.66 17.92 2.72
CA ILE A 291 -26.03 18.12 4.04
C ILE A 291 -26.17 16.81 4.81
N TYR A 292 -25.06 16.30 5.37
CA TYR A 292 -25.06 14.94 5.92
C TYR A 292 -24.00 14.74 7.02
N LEU A 293 -24.26 13.73 7.85
CA LEU A 293 -23.25 13.01 8.62
C LEU A 293 -22.96 11.70 7.91
N ARG A 294 -21.69 11.29 7.85
CA ARG A 294 -21.31 10.12 7.04
C ARG A 294 -21.71 8.79 7.68
N TYR A 295 -21.60 8.68 8.99
CA TYR A 295 -21.97 7.49 9.76
C TYR A 295 -22.20 7.86 11.23
N PRO A 296 -22.95 7.06 11.99
CA PRO A 296 -23.13 7.29 13.42
C PRO A 296 -21.78 7.33 14.16
N GLY A 297 -21.51 8.43 14.87
CA GLY A 297 -20.25 8.63 15.60
C GLY A 297 -19.07 9.08 14.73
N CYS A 298 -19.30 9.51 13.48
CA CYS A 298 -18.22 10.02 12.64
C CYS A 298 -17.52 11.25 13.23
N HIS A 299 -16.23 11.37 12.96
CA HIS A 299 -15.46 12.55 13.33
C HIS A 299 -15.04 13.37 12.11
N PRO A 300 -15.11 14.72 12.17
CA PRO A 300 -15.82 15.52 13.17
C PRO A 300 -17.32 15.21 13.26
N GLN A 301 -17.90 15.41 14.45
CA GLN A 301 -19.33 15.18 14.74
C GLN A 301 -20.24 16.29 14.18
N THR A 302 -19.71 17.17 13.34
CA THR A 302 -20.47 18.20 12.63
C THR A 302 -20.79 17.71 11.22
N ALA A 303 -21.98 18.03 10.71
CA ALA A 303 -22.33 17.69 9.34
C ALA A 303 -21.42 18.40 8.33
N ALA A 304 -21.46 17.92 7.10
CA ALA A 304 -20.80 18.56 5.97
C ALA A 304 -21.77 18.70 4.80
N ILE A 305 -21.52 19.71 3.97
CA ILE A 305 -22.21 19.91 2.70
C ILE A 305 -21.44 19.19 1.60
N ASP A 306 -22.14 18.33 0.89
CA ASP A 306 -21.75 17.84 -0.42
C ASP A 306 -21.92 18.96 -1.45
N TRP A 307 -20.81 19.65 -1.71
CA TRP A 307 -20.78 20.78 -2.64
C TRP A 307 -21.00 20.41 -4.11
N GLU A 308 -20.90 19.14 -4.46
CA GLU A 308 -21.14 18.68 -5.83
C GLU A 308 -22.64 18.60 -6.12
N HIS A 309 -23.45 18.25 -5.12
CA HIS A 309 -24.88 18.05 -5.27
C HIS A 309 -25.77 19.11 -4.61
N CYS A 310 -25.22 19.93 -3.70
CA CYS A 310 -25.99 20.99 -3.03
C CYS A 310 -26.53 22.03 -4.04
N THR A 311 -27.83 22.32 -3.98
CA THR A 311 -28.51 23.32 -4.83
C THR A 311 -28.50 24.74 -4.26
N LEU A 312 -27.87 24.96 -3.09
CA LEU A 312 -27.84 26.23 -2.37
C LEU A 312 -29.24 26.82 -2.05
N CYS A 313 -30.26 25.97 -1.90
CA CYS A 313 -31.64 26.40 -1.67
C CYS A 313 -31.91 27.10 -0.33
N GLY A 314 -31.03 26.98 0.65
CA GLY A 314 -31.16 27.66 1.94
C GLY A 314 -32.02 26.95 2.99
N GLU A 315 -32.73 25.87 2.67
CA GLU A 315 -33.67 25.24 3.62
C GLU A 315 -33.00 24.78 4.92
N CYS A 316 -31.85 24.13 4.83
CA CYS A 316 -31.07 23.72 6.01
C CYS A 316 -30.58 24.92 6.83
N ALA A 317 -30.16 26.01 6.18
CA ALA A 317 -29.68 27.23 6.85
C ALA A 317 -30.78 28.03 7.55
N LYS A 318 -32.05 27.87 7.16
CA LYS A 318 -33.19 28.43 7.90
C LYS A 318 -33.39 27.73 9.25
N ILE A 319 -33.02 26.45 9.34
CA ILE A 319 -33.13 25.65 10.57
C ILE A 319 -31.94 25.93 11.50
N ASN A 320 -30.72 25.93 10.96
CA ASN A 320 -29.52 26.13 11.76
C ASN A 320 -28.64 27.27 11.18
N PRO A 321 -28.43 28.37 11.92
CA PRO A 321 -27.66 29.53 11.47
C PRO A 321 -26.15 29.26 11.33
N HIS A 322 -25.63 28.15 11.86
CA HIS A 322 -24.25 27.71 11.69
C HIS A 322 -23.97 27.10 10.31
N ILE A 323 -24.99 26.94 9.46
CA ILE A 323 -24.84 26.44 8.10
C ILE A 323 -24.51 27.60 7.17
N GLU A 324 -23.29 27.57 6.63
CA GLU A 324 -22.76 28.57 5.71
C GLU A 324 -22.78 28.02 4.28
N LEU A 325 -23.72 28.49 3.46
CA LEU A 325 -23.86 28.10 2.05
C LEU A 325 -22.87 28.83 1.12
N GLU A 326 -21.60 28.88 1.53
CA GLU A 326 -20.50 29.45 0.75
C GLU A 326 -19.33 28.46 0.67
N ARG A 327 -19.00 28.01 -0.54
CA ARG A 327 -17.91 27.07 -0.80
C ARG A 327 -16.55 27.78 -0.74
N LYS A 328 -16.17 28.24 0.45
CA LYS A 328 -14.87 28.87 0.71
C LYS A 328 -13.75 27.85 0.53
N GLN A 329 -12.65 28.29 -0.06
CA GLN A 329 -11.43 27.50 -0.19
C GLN A 329 -10.28 28.20 0.53
N LYS A 330 -9.51 27.42 1.29
CA LYS A 330 -8.28 27.87 1.95
C LYS A 330 -7.10 27.14 1.32
N ILE A 331 -6.17 27.90 0.74
CA ILE A 331 -4.89 27.38 0.28
C ILE A 331 -3.82 27.75 1.30
N PHE A 332 -3.02 26.78 1.72
CA PHE A 332 -1.92 26.98 2.65
C PHE A 332 -0.78 26.01 2.38
N GLU A 333 0.40 26.32 2.90
CA GLU A 333 1.60 25.50 2.72
C GLU A 333 2.02 24.87 4.05
N VAL A 334 2.51 23.64 4.00
CA VAL A 334 3.14 22.96 5.14
C VAL A 334 4.53 22.48 4.74
N SER A 335 5.49 22.81 5.59
CA SER A 335 6.89 22.43 5.51
C SER A 335 7.15 21.15 6.31
N VAL A 336 7.49 20.03 5.66
CA VAL A 336 7.67 18.73 6.32
C VAL A 336 8.96 18.03 5.90
N GLY A 337 9.53 17.21 6.79
CA GLY A 337 10.73 16.41 6.50
C GLY A 337 10.40 15.05 5.88
N ALA A 338 9.21 14.52 6.17
CA ALA A 338 8.75 13.23 5.68
C ALA A 338 7.26 13.27 5.31
N ILE A 339 6.86 12.36 4.41
CA ILE A 339 5.47 12.22 3.96
C ILE A 339 5.10 10.74 4.05
N VAL A 340 3.96 10.45 4.67
CA VAL A 340 3.33 9.14 4.70
C VAL A 340 2.09 9.18 3.82
N ILE A 341 2.01 8.27 2.84
CA ILE A 341 0.84 8.13 1.97
C ILE A 341 0.02 6.95 2.48
N ALA A 342 -1.17 7.22 2.99
CA ALA A 342 -2.10 6.27 3.59
C ALA A 342 -3.52 6.45 3.03
N THR A 343 -3.64 6.67 1.72
CA THR A 343 -4.89 7.01 1.02
C THR A 343 -5.88 5.85 0.88
N GLY A 344 -5.53 4.66 1.38
CA GLY A 344 -6.38 3.48 1.36
C GLY A 344 -6.54 2.87 -0.03
N PHE A 345 -7.71 2.30 -0.28
CA PHE A 345 -8.05 1.60 -1.51
C PHE A 345 -9.53 1.80 -1.88
N GLN A 346 -9.87 1.49 -3.12
CA GLN A 346 -11.25 1.33 -3.58
C GLN A 346 -11.52 -0.17 -3.79
N PRO A 347 -12.65 -0.71 -3.31
CA PRO A 347 -13.09 -2.05 -3.69
C PRO A 347 -13.19 -2.16 -5.22
N TYR A 348 -12.93 -3.36 -5.74
CA TYR A 348 -13.25 -3.65 -7.13
C TYR A 348 -14.77 -3.61 -7.31
N GLU A 349 -15.22 -2.87 -8.31
CA GLU A 349 -16.61 -2.87 -8.75
C GLU A 349 -16.67 -3.68 -10.05
N PRO A 350 -17.42 -4.80 -10.08
CA PRO A 350 -17.56 -5.59 -11.29
C PRO A 350 -18.17 -4.77 -12.42
N ARG A 351 -17.86 -5.14 -13.66
CA ARG A 351 -18.48 -4.48 -14.83
C ARG A 351 -19.95 -4.88 -14.94
N PRO A 352 -20.78 -4.06 -15.59
CA PRO A 352 -22.12 -4.50 -15.99
C PRO A 352 -22.06 -5.83 -16.74
N GLY A 353 -22.79 -6.83 -16.25
CA GLY A 353 -22.82 -8.20 -16.78
C GLY A 353 -21.73 -9.14 -16.25
N GLU A 354 -20.69 -8.65 -15.57
CA GLU A 354 -19.69 -9.51 -14.91
C GLU A 354 -20.37 -10.29 -13.78
N TYR A 355 -20.54 -11.61 -13.95
CA TYR A 355 -21.39 -12.45 -13.08
C TYR A 355 -22.84 -11.91 -12.93
N GLY A 356 -23.33 -11.17 -13.93
CA GLY A 356 -24.65 -10.53 -13.87
C GLY A 356 -24.74 -9.29 -12.97
N TYR A 357 -23.60 -8.75 -12.50
CA TYR A 357 -23.59 -7.52 -11.71
C TYR A 357 -24.16 -6.35 -12.51
N GLY A 358 -25.04 -5.56 -11.89
CA GLY A 358 -25.75 -4.46 -12.55
C GLY A 358 -26.88 -4.89 -13.49
N GLU A 359 -27.02 -6.19 -13.77
CA GLU A 359 -28.13 -6.78 -14.54
C GLU A 359 -29.15 -7.43 -13.60
N PHE A 360 -28.67 -8.25 -12.66
CA PHE A 360 -29.49 -8.89 -11.64
C PHE A 360 -29.36 -8.15 -10.30
N PRO A 361 -30.48 -7.71 -9.68
CA PRO A 361 -30.42 -7.04 -8.39
C PRO A 361 -29.83 -7.94 -7.29
N GLU A 362 -30.03 -9.26 -7.36
CA GLU A 362 -29.51 -10.24 -6.37
C GLU A 362 -27.97 -10.31 -6.36
N VAL A 363 -27.31 -9.84 -7.41
CA VAL A 363 -25.85 -9.88 -7.52
C VAL A 363 -25.27 -8.62 -6.91
N VAL A 364 -24.82 -8.75 -5.67
CA VAL A 364 -24.17 -7.68 -4.91
C VAL A 364 -22.72 -8.02 -4.61
N THR A 365 -21.90 -6.99 -4.46
CA THR A 365 -20.51 -7.12 -4.01
C THR A 365 -20.44 -7.45 -2.52
N LEU A 366 -19.33 -8.04 -2.07
CA LEU A 366 -19.11 -8.32 -0.66
C LEU A 366 -19.25 -7.07 0.24
N PRO A 367 -18.71 -5.89 -0.10
CA PRO A 367 -18.92 -4.69 0.70
C PRO A 367 -20.39 -4.25 0.77
N GLU A 368 -21.14 -4.33 -0.32
CA GLU A 368 -22.59 -4.08 -0.31
C GLU A 368 -23.31 -5.08 0.60
N PHE A 369 -22.97 -6.38 0.49
CA PHE A 369 -23.56 -7.41 1.34
C PHE A 369 -23.29 -7.17 2.84
N ILE A 370 -22.08 -6.75 3.20
CA ILE A 370 -21.76 -6.35 4.59
C ILE A 370 -22.67 -5.20 5.04
N ARG A 371 -22.93 -4.20 4.17
CA ARG A 371 -23.83 -3.09 4.49
C ARG A 371 -25.29 -3.52 4.56
N ILE A 372 -25.76 -4.41 3.67
CA ILE A 372 -27.10 -5.02 3.71
C ILE A 372 -27.30 -5.70 5.06
N LEU A 373 -26.36 -6.55 5.48
CA LEU A 373 -26.44 -7.21 6.77
C LEU A 373 -26.40 -6.21 7.93
N ALA A 374 -25.61 -5.15 7.86
CA ALA A 374 -25.58 -4.10 8.88
C ALA A 374 -26.93 -3.38 9.06
N MET A 375 -27.76 -3.33 8.00
CA MET A 375 -29.08 -2.70 8.02
C MET A 375 -30.22 -3.69 8.31
N ALA A 376 -29.96 -5.00 8.25
CA ALA A 376 -30.96 -6.04 8.49
C ALA A 376 -31.28 -6.18 9.99
N GLU A 377 -32.53 -6.54 10.30
CA GLU A 377 -32.97 -6.83 11.67
C GLU A 377 -32.67 -8.29 12.05
N ASP A 378 -32.06 -8.50 13.21
CA ASP A 378 -31.73 -9.84 13.74
C ASP A 378 -32.98 -10.67 14.02
N GLY A 379 -32.89 -11.98 13.78
CA GLY A 379 -33.94 -12.94 14.16
C GLY A 379 -35.21 -12.92 13.29
N ARG A 380 -35.25 -12.10 12.23
CA ARG A 380 -36.22 -12.20 11.15
C ARG A 380 -35.66 -13.06 10.01
N GLU A 381 -36.51 -13.49 9.09
CA GLU A 381 -36.05 -14.11 7.84
C GLU A 381 -35.29 -13.07 7.00
N LEU A 382 -34.13 -13.44 6.47
CA LEU A 382 -33.42 -12.56 5.53
C LEU A 382 -34.23 -12.52 4.24
N THR A 383 -34.63 -11.32 3.82
CA THR A 383 -35.40 -11.12 2.59
C THR A 383 -34.64 -10.27 1.58
N TRP A 384 -34.81 -10.57 0.30
CA TRP A 384 -34.34 -9.77 -0.82
C TRP A 384 -35.53 -9.47 -1.74
N ASN A 385 -35.83 -8.20 -2.00
CA ASN A 385 -37.01 -7.77 -2.77
C ASN A 385 -38.32 -8.47 -2.31
N ASP A 386 -38.57 -8.49 -1.00
CA ASP A 386 -39.72 -9.16 -0.36
C ASP A 386 -39.76 -10.71 -0.50
N HIS A 387 -38.71 -11.33 -1.05
CA HIS A 387 -38.58 -12.79 -1.15
C HIS A 387 -37.63 -13.36 -0.08
N PRO A 388 -37.96 -14.51 0.53
CA PRO A 388 -37.10 -15.14 1.51
C PRO A 388 -35.82 -15.70 0.88
N VAL A 389 -34.68 -15.44 1.52
CA VAL A 389 -33.37 -15.91 1.07
C VAL A 389 -33.02 -17.21 1.79
N HIS A 390 -33.05 -18.33 1.07
CA HIS A 390 -32.69 -19.64 1.61
C HIS A 390 -31.29 -20.12 1.21
N ASN A 391 -30.74 -19.56 0.13
CA ASN A 391 -29.44 -19.96 -0.43
C ASN A 391 -28.63 -18.72 -0.80
N ILE A 392 -27.34 -18.71 -0.47
CA ILE A 392 -26.39 -17.67 -0.89
C ILE A 392 -25.16 -18.33 -1.50
N ALA A 393 -24.74 -17.84 -2.66
CA ALA A 393 -23.48 -18.19 -3.29
C ALA A 393 -22.46 -17.06 -3.09
N MET A 394 -21.29 -17.38 -2.55
CA MET A 394 -20.17 -16.46 -2.40
C MET A 394 -19.12 -16.78 -3.46
N ILE A 395 -18.88 -15.88 -4.41
CA ILE A 395 -17.89 -16.07 -5.47
C ILE A 395 -16.59 -15.33 -5.10
N HIS A 396 -15.50 -16.08 -4.91
CA HIS A 396 -14.19 -15.51 -4.58
C HIS A 396 -13.45 -15.01 -5.81
N CYS A 397 -12.42 -14.20 -5.57
CA CYS A 397 -11.50 -13.70 -6.58
C CYS A 397 -12.13 -12.80 -7.67
N VAL A 398 -13.37 -12.33 -7.51
CA VAL A 398 -13.94 -11.33 -8.43
C VAL A 398 -13.05 -10.08 -8.48
N GLY A 399 -12.57 -9.73 -9.67
CA GLY A 399 -11.60 -8.63 -9.89
C GLY A 399 -10.18 -8.89 -9.40
N SER A 400 -9.81 -10.12 -9.04
CA SER A 400 -8.49 -10.51 -8.52
C SER A 400 -8.03 -11.85 -9.11
N ARG A 401 -6.73 -12.12 -9.13
CA ARG A 401 -6.15 -13.33 -9.75
C ARG A 401 -6.66 -13.58 -11.18
N GLN A 402 -7.04 -12.50 -11.86
CA GLN A 402 -7.56 -12.56 -13.21
C GLN A 402 -6.49 -13.10 -14.16
N VAL A 403 -6.91 -13.99 -15.05
CA VAL A 403 -6.06 -14.66 -16.04
C VAL A 403 -6.08 -13.89 -17.35
N GLU A 404 -4.89 -13.53 -17.84
CA GLU A 404 -4.68 -12.85 -19.12
C GLU A 404 -5.26 -13.68 -20.28
N GLY A 405 -5.98 -13.03 -21.20
CA GLY A 405 -6.66 -13.69 -22.32
C GLY A 405 -7.97 -14.40 -21.98
N ILE A 406 -8.35 -14.47 -20.70
CA ILE A 406 -9.65 -15.01 -20.25
C ILE A 406 -10.51 -13.88 -19.68
N HIS A 407 -9.95 -13.10 -18.75
CA HIS A 407 -10.65 -12.00 -18.11
C HIS A 407 -10.41 -10.70 -18.87
N GLU A 408 -11.39 -9.80 -18.83
CA GLU A 408 -11.30 -8.52 -19.52
C GLU A 408 -10.26 -7.60 -18.85
N PRO A 409 -9.28 -7.07 -19.60
CA PRO A 409 -8.28 -6.15 -19.06
C PRO A 409 -8.89 -4.84 -18.55
N GLN A 410 -8.35 -4.30 -17.47
CA GLN A 410 -8.70 -3.01 -16.87
C GLN A 410 -8.37 -1.85 -17.86
N PRO A 411 -8.81 -0.60 -17.59
CA PRO A 411 -8.56 0.54 -18.49
C PRO A 411 -7.07 0.82 -18.81
N ASP A 412 -6.15 0.31 -18.00
CA ASP A 412 -4.70 0.38 -18.23
C ASP A 412 -4.16 -0.72 -19.17
N GLY A 413 -5.04 -1.58 -19.68
CA GLY A 413 -4.72 -2.67 -20.59
C GLY A 413 -4.22 -3.95 -19.91
N LYS A 414 -4.34 -4.08 -18.58
CA LYS A 414 -3.88 -5.26 -17.84
C LYS A 414 -4.98 -5.89 -17.01
N VAL A 415 -4.92 -7.19 -16.79
CA VAL A 415 -5.78 -7.87 -15.82
C VAL A 415 -5.23 -7.71 -14.39
N ASN A 416 -6.11 -7.81 -13.39
CA ASN A 416 -5.71 -7.84 -11.98
C ASN A 416 -5.19 -9.23 -11.59
N ASN A 417 -3.95 -9.56 -11.97
CA ASN A 417 -3.34 -10.88 -11.71
C ASN A 417 -2.85 -11.10 -10.26
N TYR A 418 -3.11 -10.14 -9.36
CA TYR A 418 -2.74 -10.22 -7.94
C TYR A 418 -3.88 -10.77 -7.07
N CYS A 419 -3.55 -11.30 -5.90
CA CYS A 419 -4.54 -11.64 -4.88
C CYS A 419 -4.85 -10.41 -4.02
N SER A 420 -6.14 -10.07 -3.86
CA SER A 420 -6.60 -8.98 -2.97
C SER A 420 -6.41 -9.26 -1.47
N ARG A 421 -5.87 -10.43 -1.13
CA ARG A 421 -5.32 -10.81 0.18
C ARG A 421 -6.33 -10.93 1.34
N VAL A 422 -7.39 -10.13 1.39
CA VAL A 422 -8.36 -10.07 2.49
C VAL A 422 -9.71 -10.74 2.19
N CYS A 423 -10.06 -10.90 0.90
CA CYS A 423 -11.40 -11.34 0.48
C CYS A 423 -11.81 -12.70 1.06
N CYS A 424 -10.90 -13.69 1.12
CA CYS A 424 -11.25 -15.01 1.66
C CYS A 424 -11.67 -14.93 3.14
N THR A 425 -10.86 -14.30 3.99
CA THR A 425 -11.23 -14.16 5.42
C THR A 425 -12.43 -13.25 5.61
N ALA A 426 -12.54 -12.15 4.85
CA ALA A 426 -13.69 -11.25 4.94
C ALA A 426 -15.00 -11.98 4.59
N THR A 427 -14.99 -12.83 3.57
CA THR A 427 -16.15 -13.65 3.17
C THR A 427 -16.53 -14.65 4.25
N LEU A 428 -15.55 -15.35 4.84
CA LEU A 428 -15.79 -16.31 5.92
C LEU A 428 -16.32 -15.64 7.18
N HIS A 429 -15.77 -14.47 7.53
CA HIS A 429 -16.21 -13.67 8.67
C HIS A 429 -17.67 -13.22 8.51
N VAL A 430 -18.03 -12.64 7.37
CA VAL A 430 -19.43 -12.24 7.12
C VAL A 430 -20.37 -13.46 7.03
N THR A 431 -19.88 -14.59 6.52
CA THR A 431 -20.66 -15.84 6.44
C THR A 431 -21.01 -16.37 7.83
N LEU A 432 -20.07 -16.30 8.78
CA LEU A 432 -20.34 -16.72 10.15
C LEU A 432 -21.30 -15.77 10.87
N ASP A 433 -21.19 -14.46 10.62
CA ASP A 433 -22.17 -13.49 11.14
C ASP A 433 -23.58 -13.76 10.58
N LEU A 434 -23.68 -13.99 9.26
CA LEU A 434 -24.91 -14.37 8.57
C LEU A 434 -25.55 -15.61 9.22
N LEU A 435 -24.80 -16.70 9.37
CA LEU A 435 -25.33 -17.96 9.91
C LEU A 435 -25.74 -17.84 11.39
N ARG A 436 -25.07 -16.98 12.16
CA ARG A 436 -25.45 -16.67 13.54
C ARG A 436 -26.78 -15.93 13.61
N ARG A 437 -27.02 -15.00 12.69
CA ARG A 437 -28.21 -14.11 12.69
C ARG A 437 -29.42 -14.73 12.01
N PHE A 438 -29.18 -15.54 10.97
CA PHE A 438 -30.20 -16.13 10.10
C PHE A 438 -30.02 -17.65 10.01
N PRO A 439 -30.40 -18.41 11.06
CA PRO A 439 -30.25 -19.85 11.08
C PRO A 439 -31.12 -20.50 9.99
N GLY A 440 -30.54 -21.39 9.19
CA GLY A 440 -31.25 -22.12 8.13
C GLY A 440 -30.88 -21.69 6.70
N ILE A 441 -30.12 -20.60 6.55
CA ILE A 441 -29.55 -20.24 5.25
C ILE A 441 -28.47 -21.26 4.85
N ASN A 442 -28.52 -21.70 3.60
CA ASN A 442 -27.48 -22.50 2.98
C ASN A 442 -26.46 -21.58 2.30
N VAL A 443 -25.18 -21.73 2.64
CA VAL A 443 -24.11 -20.96 2.00
C VAL A 443 -23.24 -21.89 1.16
N PHE A 444 -23.02 -21.49 -0.08
CA PHE A 444 -22.12 -22.13 -1.04
C PHE A 444 -20.97 -21.16 -1.30
N ASP A 445 -19.75 -21.59 -0.99
CA ASP A 445 -18.54 -20.78 -1.10
C ASP A 445 -17.72 -21.30 -2.29
N LEU A 446 -17.71 -20.54 -3.39
CA LEU A 446 -17.06 -20.87 -4.65
C LEU A 446 -15.67 -20.22 -4.70
N TYR A 447 -14.62 -21.03 -4.78
CA TYR A 447 -13.26 -20.55 -4.60
C TYR A 447 -12.21 -21.26 -5.47
N GLU A 448 -11.09 -20.60 -5.76
CA GLU A 448 -9.89 -21.26 -6.29
C GLU A 448 -9.06 -21.87 -5.16
N ASP A 449 -8.65 -21.03 -4.21
CA ASP A 449 -7.94 -21.41 -2.97
C ASP A 449 -8.42 -20.53 -1.81
N ILE A 450 -8.68 -21.13 -0.64
CA ILE A 450 -8.96 -20.37 0.58
C ILE A 450 -7.63 -19.89 1.18
N ARG A 451 -7.47 -18.55 1.30
CA ARG A 451 -6.23 -17.91 1.76
C ARG A 451 -6.37 -17.25 3.13
N THR A 452 -6.57 -18.06 4.16
CA THR A 452 -6.70 -17.70 5.58
C THR A 452 -5.35 -17.68 6.31
N TYR A 453 -4.36 -16.96 5.75
CA TYR A 453 -2.95 -17.06 6.20
C TYR A 453 -2.61 -16.31 7.50
N GLY A 454 -3.49 -15.42 7.99
CA GLY A 454 -3.27 -14.65 9.22
C GLY A 454 -3.45 -15.49 10.48
N ARG A 455 -2.83 -15.09 11.59
CA ARG A 455 -3.07 -15.74 12.89
C ARG A 455 -4.55 -15.61 13.26
N GLY A 456 -5.23 -16.72 13.56
CA GLY A 456 -6.66 -16.70 13.87
C GLY A 456 -7.58 -16.76 12.65
N HIS A 457 -7.05 -16.73 11.42
CA HIS A 457 -7.87 -16.70 10.21
C HIS A 457 -8.35 -18.10 9.79
N GLU A 458 -7.54 -19.14 10.01
CA GLU A 458 -7.89 -20.52 9.68
C GLU A 458 -9.06 -21.04 10.53
N GLU A 459 -9.19 -20.49 11.75
CA GLU A 459 -10.32 -20.76 12.63
C GLU A 459 -11.66 -20.35 12.00
N TYR A 460 -11.72 -19.25 11.23
CA TYR A 460 -12.93 -18.87 10.50
C TYR A 460 -13.31 -19.91 9.44
N TYR A 461 -12.32 -20.42 8.68
CA TYR A 461 -12.56 -21.46 7.68
C TYR A 461 -13.09 -22.75 8.34
N LYS A 462 -12.43 -23.17 9.43
CA LYS A 462 -12.86 -24.34 10.21
C LYS A 462 -14.27 -24.17 10.76
N GLN A 463 -14.58 -23.01 11.34
CA GLN A 463 -15.91 -22.72 11.88
C GLN A 463 -16.97 -22.68 10.79
N ALA A 464 -16.70 -22.05 9.64
CA ALA A 464 -17.63 -22.03 8.51
C ALA A 464 -17.94 -23.45 8.02
N SER A 465 -16.91 -24.29 7.88
CA SER A 465 -17.06 -25.70 7.52
C SER A 465 -17.91 -26.47 8.54
N LEU A 466 -17.66 -26.29 9.85
CA LEU A 466 -18.44 -26.93 10.91
C LEU A 466 -19.90 -26.46 10.96
N ASN A 467 -20.19 -25.24 10.50
CA ASN A 467 -21.54 -24.68 10.40
C ASN A 467 -22.23 -24.99 9.05
N GLY A 468 -21.71 -25.95 8.27
CA GLY A 468 -22.39 -26.48 7.09
C GLY A 468 -22.21 -25.67 5.81
N VAL A 469 -21.28 -24.72 5.77
CA VAL A 469 -20.89 -24.03 4.53
C VAL A 469 -20.30 -25.04 3.54
N ARG A 470 -20.78 -25.01 2.30
CA ARG A 470 -20.35 -25.93 1.23
C ARG A 470 -19.29 -25.24 0.37
N PHE A 471 -18.06 -25.73 0.48
CA PHE A 471 -16.93 -25.22 -0.28
C PHE A 471 -16.83 -25.93 -1.64
N LEU A 472 -16.94 -25.16 -2.72
CA LEU A 472 -16.91 -25.61 -4.10
C LEU A 472 -15.69 -25.03 -4.80
N ARG A 473 -14.71 -25.88 -5.09
CA ARG A 473 -13.48 -25.43 -5.75
C ARG A 473 -13.67 -25.33 -7.26
N PHE A 474 -13.23 -24.23 -7.88
CA PHE A 474 -13.18 -24.06 -9.33
C PHE A 474 -11.76 -23.77 -9.84
N GLU A 475 -11.55 -23.99 -11.14
CA GLU A 475 -10.29 -23.66 -11.84
C GLU A 475 -10.36 -22.22 -12.34
N ALA A 476 -9.27 -21.46 -12.26
CA ALA A 476 -9.23 -20.05 -12.63
C ALA A 476 -9.70 -19.77 -14.07
N GLU A 477 -9.47 -20.72 -14.98
CA GLU A 477 -9.87 -20.65 -16.38
C GLU A 477 -11.34 -21.02 -16.62
N LYS A 478 -12.02 -21.58 -15.62
CA LYS A 478 -13.41 -22.05 -15.66
C LYS A 478 -14.16 -21.57 -14.41
N GLY A 479 -14.25 -20.25 -14.27
CA GLY A 479 -15.05 -19.62 -13.23
C GLY A 479 -16.54 -19.99 -13.32
N PRO A 480 -17.31 -19.78 -12.24
CA PRO A 480 -18.74 -20.03 -12.23
C PRO A 480 -19.50 -19.12 -13.22
N SER A 481 -20.75 -19.45 -13.51
CA SER A 481 -21.63 -18.63 -14.36
C SER A 481 -22.89 -18.29 -13.60
N VAL A 482 -23.28 -17.02 -13.58
CA VAL A 482 -24.54 -16.59 -12.97
C VAL A 482 -25.55 -16.33 -14.09
N ILE A 483 -26.66 -17.05 -14.07
CA ILE A 483 -27.73 -16.96 -15.07
C ILE A 483 -29.12 -16.95 -14.41
N GLU A 484 -30.12 -16.46 -15.12
CA GLU A 484 -31.52 -16.59 -14.72
C GLU A 484 -31.94 -18.07 -14.64
N ASP A 485 -32.84 -18.39 -13.71
CA ASP A 485 -33.46 -19.72 -13.68
C ASP A 485 -34.37 -19.89 -14.90
N PRO A 486 -34.17 -20.94 -15.72
CA PRO A 486 -35.02 -21.23 -16.87
C PRO A 486 -36.51 -21.39 -16.55
N ARG A 487 -36.88 -21.55 -15.26
CA ARG A 487 -38.25 -21.71 -14.77
C ARG A 487 -38.95 -20.37 -14.46
N GLY A 488 -38.25 -19.23 -14.51
CA GLY A 488 -38.79 -17.89 -14.24
C GLY A 488 -37.95 -17.08 -13.22
N GLU A 489 -38.28 -15.80 -13.02
CA GLU A 489 -37.55 -14.89 -12.12
C GLU A 489 -37.49 -15.44 -10.68
N HIS A 490 -36.26 -15.74 -10.22
CA HIS A 490 -35.82 -16.27 -8.93
C HIS A 490 -35.94 -17.79 -8.66
N PRO A 491 -34.91 -18.40 -8.01
CA PRO A 491 -33.59 -17.83 -7.68
C PRO A 491 -32.65 -17.77 -8.90
N LEU A 492 -31.52 -17.08 -8.83
CA LEU A 492 -30.47 -17.22 -9.86
C LEU A 492 -29.82 -18.60 -9.80
N VAL A 493 -29.30 -19.08 -10.93
CA VAL A 493 -28.51 -20.31 -11.02
C VAL A 493 -27.03 -19.93 -11.11
N VAL A 494 -26.21 -20.52 -10.22
CA VAL A 494 -24.76 -20.29 -10.11
C VAL A 494 -23.99 -21.58 -10.35
#